data_AF-A0A099P3X3-F1
#
_entry.id   AF-A0A099P3X3-F1
#
_cell.length_a   1.000
_cell.length_b   1.000
_cell.length_c   1.000
_cell.angle_alpha   90.00
_cell.angle_beta   90.00
_cell.angle_gamma   90.00
#
_symmetry.space_group_name_H-M   'P 1'
#
loop_
_entity.id
_entity.type
_entity.pdbx_description
1 polymer ?
#
loop_
_entity_poly.entity_id
_entity_poly.type
_entity_poly.pdbx_seq_one_letter_code
_entity_poly.pdbx_strand_id
1 'polypeptide(L)'
;MFRQFSTSARLLKHSPHTAKIPQPTKEIANVEAFLTHIGHNTVEFKEAFPTWESLFTSSSREMKAAGIDVKARKYILDQVERYRKAALVTKTPVLDAIKEIKPSVKKHGGERKLNQYLAQKRILERIELAKALKQYRKEERAILQKYKAFERLHSELHHTL
;
A
#
# COMPACT_ATOMS: atom_id res chain seq x y z
N MET A 1 29.18 27.13 23.79
CA MET A 1 28.45 28.14 23.00
C MET A 1 27.00 27.71 22.86
N PHE A 2 26.09 28.35 23.60
CA PHE A 2 24.65 28.06 23.52
C PHE A 2 24.07 28.70 22.25
N ARG A 3 23.48 27.88 21.36
CA ARG A 3 22.72 28.37 20.20
C ARG A 3 21.50 29.15 20.69
N GLN A 4 21.52 30.45 20.51
CA GLN A 4 20.35 31.32 20.67
C GLN A 4 19.34 30.93 19.59
N PHE A 5 18.35 30.11 19.93
CA PHE A 5 17.20 29.89 19.06
C PHE A 5 16.39 31.18 19.03
N SER A 6 16.44 31.89 17.90
CA SER A 6 15.68 33.11 17.67
C SER A 6 14.19 32.88 17.95
N THR A 7 13.63 33.67 18.87
CA THR A 7 12.20 33.64 19.25
C THR A 7 11.29 34.40 18.28
N SER A 8 11.68 34.54 17.01
CA SER A 8 10.85 35.20 15.98
C SER A 8 9.61 34.39 15.56
N ALA A 9 9.25 33.33 16.27
CA ALA A 9 8.13 32.44 15.92
C ALA A 9 6.72 33.03 16.19
N ARG A 10 6.59 34.24 16.75
CA ARG A 10 5.28 34.81 17.13
C ARG A 10 4.54 35.57 16.02
N LEU A 11 5.06 35.61 14.79
CA LEU A 11 4.43 36.30 13.65
C LEU A 11 3.76 35.37 12.62
N LEU A 12 3.68 34.06 12.86
CA LEU A 12 2.78 33.18 12.10
C LEU A 12 1.41 33.13 12.80
N LYS A 13 0.78 34.30 12.95
CA LYS A 13 -0.60 34.39 13.45
C LYS A 13 -1.54 34.13 12.28
N HIS A 14 -2.20 32.96 12.32
CA HIS A 14 -3.38 32.60 11.53
C HIS A 14 -3.27 32.91 10.03
N SER A 15 -2.98 31.88 9.22
CA SER A 15 -3.22 31.96 7.78
C SER A 15 -4.68 32.40 7.57
N PRO A 16 -4.97 33.46 6.80
CA PRO A 16 -6.34 33.95 6.60
C PRO A 16 -7.26 32.88 5.99
N HIS A 17 -6.66 31.83 5.41
CA HIS A 17 -7.34 30.67 4.83
C HIS A 17 -7.83 29.66 5.87
N THR A 18 -7.29 29.65 7.10
CA THR A 18 -7.77 28.71 8.14
C THR A 18 -9.15 29.10 8.66
N ALA A 19 -9.53 30.38 8.54
CA ALA A 19 -10.82 30.88 8.98
C ALA A 19 -11.96 30.60 7.98
N LYS A 20 -11.65 30.39 6.69
CA LYS A 20 -12.66 30.15 5.65
C LYS A 20 -12.77 28.66 5.35
N ILE A 21 -13.96 28.10 5.55
CA ILE A 21 -14.27 26.73 5.14
C ILE A 21 -14.57 26.76 3.63
N PRO A 22 -13.81 26.00 2.82
CA PRO A 22 -14.04 25.97 1.38
C PRO A 22 -15.28 25.13 1.05
N GLN A 23 -16.01 25.53 0.01
CA GLN A 23 -17.21 24.82 -0.42
C GLN A 23 -16.86 23.43 -0.99
N PRO A 24 -17.75 22.44 -0.83
CA PRO A 24 -17.60 21.14 -1.49
C PRO A 24 -17.58 21.32 -3.02
N THR A 25 -16.80 20.47 -3.69
CA THR A 25 -16.75 20.44 -5.16
C THR A 25 -17.69 19.37 -5.68
N LYS A 26 -18.04 19.41 -6.98
CA LYS A 26 -18.95 18.41 -7.57
C LYS A 26 -18.43 16.97 -7.40
N GLU A 27 -17.12 16.80 -7.49
CA GLU A 27 -16.46 15.49 -7.38
C GLU A 27 -16.24 15.07 -5.91
N ILE A 28 -16.05 16.03 -5.01
CA ILE A 28 -15.89 15.81 -3.56
C ILE A 28 -17.00 16.55 -2.83
N ALA A 29 -18.20 15.95 -2.85
CA ALA A 29 -19.40 16.51 -2.23
C ALA A 29 -19.48 16.23 -0.72
N ASN A 30 -18.96 15.08 -0.28
CA ASN A 30 -19.13 14.57 1.08
C ASN A 30 -17.76 14.29 1.75
N VAL A 31 -17.77 14.21 3.08
CA VAL A 31 -16.59 13.85 3.88
C VAL A 31 -16.05 12.46 3.51
N GLU A 32 -16.94 11.47 3.36
CA GLU A 32 -16.54 10.12 2.97
C GLU A 32 -15.88 10.09 1.57
N ALA A 33 -16.38 10.90 0.63
CA ALA A 33 -15.76 11.04 -0.69
C ALA A 33 -14.35 11.64 -0.59
N PHE A 34 -14.16 12.65 0.26
CA PHE A 34 -12.84 13.24 0.51
C PHE A 34 -11.85 12.23 1.11
N LEU A 35 -12.26 11.51 2.17
CA LEU A 35 -11.43 10.50 2.84
C LEU A 35 -11.08 9.34 1.90
N THR A 36 -12.02 8.96 1.03
CA THR A 36 -11.77 7.94 0.00
C THR A 36 -10.75 8.44 -1.03
N HIS A 37 -10.89 9.69 -1.49
CA HIS A 37 -10.01 10.28 -2.50
C HIS A 37 -8.55 10.42 -2.03
N ILE A 38 -8.35 10.82 -0.76
CA ILE A 38 -6.99 10.96 -0.20
C ILE A 38 -6.30 9.61 0.09
N GLY A 39 -7.05 8.52 0.24
CA GLY A 39 -6.53 7.18 0.49
C GLY A 39 -5.99 6.95 1.91
N HIS A 40 -4.92 6.14 2.03
CA HIS A 40 -4.27 5.77 3.32
C HIS A 40 -5.23 5.19 4.39
N ASN A 41 -6.25 4.44 3.97
CA ASN A 41 -7.27 3.84 4.85
C ASN A 41 -7.98 4.86 5.77
N THR A 42 -8.06 6.13 5.37
CA THR A 42 -8.66 7.17 6.21
C THR A 42 -10.20 7.11 6.26
N VAL A 43 -10.82 6.32 5.37
CA VAL A 43 -12.27 6.09 5.31
C VAL A 43 -12.82 5.49 6.62
N GLU A 44 -12.00 4.71 7.34
CA GLU A 44 -12.36 4.13 8.64
C GLU A 44 -12.75 5.19 9.69
N PHE A 45 -12.22 6.41 9.56
CA PHE A 45 -12.46 7.51 10.51
C PHE A 45 -13.63 8.42 10.11
N LYS A 46 -14.48 8.02 9.16
CA LYS A 46 -15.61 8.85 8.70
C LYS A 46 -16.58 9.24 9.83
N GLU A 47 -16.79 8.34 10.79
CA GLU A 47 -17.71 8.56 11.92
C GLU A 47 -17.21 9.66 12.87
N ALA A 48 -15.89 9.92 12.89
CA ALA A 48 -15.32 11.02 13.67
C ALA A 48 -15.63 12.41 13.07
N PHE A 49 -16.11 12.46 11.83
CA PHE A 49 -16.37 13.70 11.09
C PHE A 49 -17.82 13.70 10.55
N PRO A 50 -18.80 14.08 11.38
CA PRO A 50 -20.21 14.00 10.98
C PRO A 50 -20.58 14.98 9.85
N THR A 51 -19.88 16.11 9.75
CA THR A 51 -20.17 17.17 8.76
C THR A 51 -18.91 17.64 8.05
N TRP A 52 -19.08 18.22 6.85
CA TRP A 52 -17.98 18.85 6.11
C TRP A 52 -17.28 19.92 6.94
N GLU A 53 -18.03 20.75 7.65
CA GLU A 53 -17.49 21.79 8.53
C GLU A 53 -16.67 21.19 9.67
N SER A 54 -17.10 20.07 10.24
CA SER A 54 -16.38 19.36 11.30
C SER A 54 -15.01 18.89 10.82
N LEU A 55 -14.89 18.39 9.58
CA LEU A 55 -13.62 17.98 9.01
C LEU A 55 -12.61 19.14 8.95
N PHE A 56 -13.04 20.30 8.43
CA PHE A 56 -12.17 21.47 8.26
C PHE A 56 -11.88 22.21 9.57
N THR A 57 -12.76 22.12 10.56
CA THR A 57 -12.60 22.81 11.85
C THR A 57 -11.82 21.95 12.86
N SER A 58 -11.84 20.63 12.71
CA SER A 58 -11.26 19.70 13.68
C SER A 58 -9.79 19.97 13.96
N SER A 59 -9.45 20.03 15.25
CA SER A 59 -8.06 20.16 15.68
C SER A 59 -7.39 18.79 15.86
N SER A 60 -6.06 18.74 15.76
CA SER A 60 -5.28 17.52 16.04
C SER A 60 -5.56 16.92 17.42
N ARG A 61 -5.98 17.75 18.39
CA ARG A 61 -6.32 17.33 19.75
C ARG A 61 -7.70 16.67 19.80
N GLU A 62 -8.71 17.22 19.13
CA GLU A 62 -10.03 16.61 18.99
C GLU A 62 -9.95 15.27 18.26
N MET A 63 -9.23 15.24 17.14
CA MET A 63 -9.00 14.00 16.39
C MET A 63 -8.27 12.93 17.24
N LYS A 64 -7.39 13.34 18.16
CA LYS A 64 -6.75 12.42 19.11
C LYS A 64 -7.77 11.86 20.10
N ALA A 65 -8.67 12.70 20.61
CA ALA A 65 -9.74 12.28 21.52
C ALA A 65 -10.72 11.30 20.83
N ALA A 66 -10.96 11.48 19.53
CA ALA A 66 -11.75 10.57 18.69
C ALA A 66 -11.03 9.24 18.35
N GLY A 67 -9.80 9.01 18.85
CA GLY A 67 -9.09 7.74 18.66
C GLY A 67 -8.33 7.58 17.34
N ILE A 68 -8.23 8.63 16.52
CA ILE A 68 -7.52 8.58 15.23
C ILE A 68 -6.01 8.48 15.48
N ASP A 69 -5.29 7.58 14.78
CA ASP A 69 -3.83 7.44 14.92
C ASP A 69 -3.06 8.70 14.47
N VAL A 70 -1.88 8.93 15.07
CA VAL A 70 -1.02 10.08 14.79
C VAL A 70 -0.70 10.24 13.31
N LYS A 71 -0.43 9.13 12.60
CA LYS A 71 -0.08 9.17 11.16
C LYS A 71 -1.29 9.63 10.33
N ALA A 72 -2.46 9.06 10.58
CA ALA A 72 -3.70 9.44 9.91
C ALA A 72 -4.08 10.90 10.21
N ARG A 73 -3.96 11.35 11.46
CA ARG A 73 -4.24 12.75 11.84
C ARG A 73 -3.39 13.75 11.07
N LYS A 74 -2.07 13.53 11.04
CA LYS A 74 -1.14 14.41 10.31
C LYS A 74 -1.45 14.44 8.83
N TYR A 75 -1.77 13.29 8.24
CA TYR A 75 -2.09 13.18 6.84
C TYR A 75 -3.39 13.90 6.47
N ILE A 76 -4.48 13.67 7.22
CA ILE A 76 -5.77 14.33 6.99
C ILE A 76 -5.61 15.86 7.09
N LEU A 77 -4.93 16.36 8.12
CA LEU A 77 -4.70 17.80 8.28
C LEU A 77 -3.88 18.41 7.14
N ASP A 78 -2.85 17.70 6.64
CA ASP A 78 -2.08 18.15 5.48
C ASP A 78 -2.95 18.23 4.22
N GLN A 79 -3.82 17.24 3.99
CA GLN A 79 -4.74 17.22 2.86
C GLN A 79 -5.84 18.27 2.96
N VAL A 80 -6.37 18.54 4.16
CA VAL A 80 -7.33 19.62 4.42
C VAL A 80 -6.70 20.98 4.10
N GLU A 81 -5.45 21.22 4.49
CA GLU A 81 -4.73 22.45 4.16
C GLU A 81 -4.41 22.56 2.66
N ARG A 82 -4.09 21.45 1.99
CA ARG A 82 -3.96 21.40 0.53
C ARG A 82 -5.28 21.75 -0.16
N TYR A 83 -6.40 21.22 0.33
CA TYR A 83 -7.74 21.57 -0.16
C TYR A 83 -8.02 23.05 -0.03
N ARG A 84 -7.78 23.63 1.16
CA ARG A 84 -7.98 25.07 1.40
C ARG A 84 -7.18 25.92 0.42
N LYS A 85 -5.89 25.60 0.22
CA LYS A 85 -5.02 26.34 -0.70
C LYS A 85 -5.48 26.19 -2.15
N ALA A 86 -5.83 24.97 -2.57
CA ALA A 86 -6.32 24.69 -3.91
C ALA A 86 -7.65 25.41 -4.21
N ALA A 87 -8.57 25.44 -3.25
CA ALA A 87 -9.88 26.06 -3.43
C ALA A 87 -9.85 27.59 -3.34
N LEU A 88 -9.01 28.18 -2.49
CA LEU A 88 -9.07 29.61 -2.15
C LEU A 88 -7.92 30.45 -2.73
N VAL A 89 -6.76 29.86 -3.00
CA VAL A 89 -5.52 30.61 -3.32
C VAL A 89 -5.07 30.36 -4.74
N THR A 90 -4.92 29.09 -5.11
CA THR A 90 -4.37 28.69 -6.41
C THR A 90 -5.50 28.37 -7.40
N LYS A 91 -5.34 28.69 -8.68
CA LYS A 91 -6.29 28.30 -9.74
C LYS A 91 -6.15 26.84 -10.19
N THR A 92 -5.42 26.02 -9.43
CA THR A 92 -5.21 24.61 -9.72
C THR A 92 -6.51 23.84 -9.41
N PRO A 93 -6.93 22.88 -10.25
CA PRO A 93 -8.06 22.02 -9.92
C PRO A 93 -7.80 21.29 -8.59
N VAL A 94 -8.79 21.31 -7.70
CA VAL A 94 -8.71 20.80 -6.32
C VAL A 94 -8.29 19.33 -6.28
N LEU A 95 -8.73 18.53 -7.26
CA LEU A 95 -8.43 17.11 -7.34
C LEU A 95 -6.95 16.82 -7.57
N ASP A 96 -6.27 17.60 -8.40
CA ASP A 96 -4.84 17.39 -8.68
C ASP A 96 -3.99 17.72 -7.45
N ALA A 97 -4.44 18.66 -6.63
CA ALA A 97 -3.75 19.10 -5.43
C ALA A 97 -3.84 18.06 -4.29
N ILE A 98 -4.91 17.28 -4.27
CA ILE A 98 -5.27 16.36 -3.19
C ILE A 98 -5.35 14.98 -3.77
N LYS A 99 -4.25 14.24 -3.69
CA LYS A 99 -4.20 12.87 -4.20
C LYS A 99 -3.45 11.99 -3.24
N GLU A 100 -3.77 10.70 -3.28
CA GLU A 100 -3.02 9.70 -2.53
C GLU A 100 -1.56 9.69 -2.99
N ILE A 101 -0.67 10.15 -2.11
CA ILE A 101 0.77 9.96 -2.29
C ILE A 101 1.15 8.64 -1.62
N LYS A 102 1.35 7.59 -2.42
CA LYS A 102 1.71 6.27 -1.91
C LYS A 102 3.10 6.30 -1.26
N PRO A 103 3.27 5.70 -0.06
CA PRO A 103 4.58 5.59 0.55
C PRO A 103 5.47 4.66 -0.29
N SER A 104 6.77 4.95 -0.35
CA SER A 104 7.72 4.05 -1.00
C SER A 104 7.84 2.75 -0.20
N VAL A 105 7.72 1.62 -0.89
CA VAL A 105 7.86 0.29 -0.30
C VAL A 105 9.25 -0.24 -0.61
N LYS A 106 9.93 -0.78 0.42
CA LYS A 106 11.25 -1.39 0.24
C LYS A 106 11.11 -2.72 -0.49
N LYS A 107 11.73 -2.84 -1.66
CA LYS A 107 11.81 -4.09 -2.42
C LYS A 107 12.72 -5.10 -1.69
N HIS A 108 12.26 -6.34 -1.54
CA HIS A 108 13.03 -7.47 -0.96
C HIS A 108 13.75 -7.14 0.37
N GLY A 109 13.12 -6.35 1.24
CA GLY A 109 13.69 -5.96 2.54
C GLY A 109 14.70 -4.82 2.51
N GLY A 110 14.96 -4.24 1.33
CA GLY A 110 15.90 -3.16 1.10
C GLY A 110 17.31 -3.64 0.77
N GLU A 111 18.21 -2.69 0.51
CA GLU A 111 19.56 -2.91 -0.01
C GLU A 111 20.35 -3.96 0.81
N ARG A 112 20.42 -3.78 2.14
CA ARG A 112 21.21 -4.66 3.02
C ARG A 112 20.74 -6.11 3.04
N LYS A 113 19.42 -6.34 2.86
CA LYS A 113 18.82 -7.69 2.90
C LYS A 113 18.72 -8.33 1.52
N LEU A 114 18.99 -7.59 0.45
CA LEU A 114 18.82 -8.07 -0.93
C LEU A 114 19.68 -9.31 -1.21
N ASN A 115 20.94 -9.31 -0.81
CA ASN A 115 21.84 -10.45 -1.05
C ASN A 115 21.39 -11.72 -0.35
N GLN A 116 20.87 -11.60 0.89
CA GLN A 116 20.32 -12.72 1.64
C GLN A 116 19.07 -13.28 0.96
N TYR A 117 18.16 -12.41 0.52
CA TYR A 117 16.97 -12.80 -0.22
C TYR A 117 17.32 -13.52 -1.52
N LEU A 118 18.27 -12.99 -2.30
CA LEU A 118 18.69 -13.61 -3.56
C LEU A 118 19.34 -14.99 -3.34
N ALA A 119 20.14 -15.14 -2.28
CA ALA A 119 20.72 -16.43 -1.93
C ALA A 119 19.64 -17.46 -1.54
N GLN A 120 18.69 -17.06 -0.68
CA GLN A 120 17.55 -17.90 -0.30
C GLN A 120 16.72 -18.31 -1.52
N LYS A 121 16.42 -17.36 -2.41
CA LYS A 121 15.69 -17.61 -3.66
C LYS A 121 16.40 -18.66 -4.53
N ARG A 122 17.71 -18.50 -4.75
CA ARG A 122 18.52 -19.45 -5.55
C ARG A 122 18.52 -20.85 -4.94
N ILE A 123 18.55 -20.97 -3.61
CA ILE A 123 18.50 -22.27 -2.92
C ILE A 123 17.14 -22.93 -3.14
N LEU A 124 16.05 -22.17 -2.98
CA LEU A 124 14.69 -22.67 -3.21
C LEU A 124 14.50 -23.15 -4.65
N GLU A 125 14.91 -22.34 -5.63
CA GLU A 125 14.85 -22.70 -7.05
C GLU A 125 15.62 -24.01 -7.34
N ARG A 126 16.79 -24.22 -6.73
CA ARG A 126 17.56 -25.46 -6.87
C ARG A 126 16.85 -26.67 -6.26
N ILE A 127 16.23 -26.50 -5.10
CA ILE A 127 15.48 -27.56 -4.43
C ILE A 127 14.27 -27.95 -5.29
N GLU A 128 13.55 -26.97 -5.83
CA GLU A 128 12.41 -27.18 -6.71
C GLU A 128 12.82 -27.93 -7.98
N LEU A 129 13.90 -27.49 -8.64
CA LEU A 129 14.45 -28.16 -9.81
C LEU A 129 14.82 -29.62 -9.50
N ALA A 130 15.51 -29.87 -8.38
CA ALA A 130 15.89 -31.22 -7.99
C ALA A 130 14.66 -32.12 -7.74
N LYS A 131 13.60 -31.58 -7.13
CA LYS A 131 12.33 -32.29 -6.96
C LYS A 131 11.69 -32.62 -8.32
N ALA A 132 11.64 -31.66 -9.23
CA ALA A 132 11.09 -31.85 -10.58
C ALA A 132 11.86 -32.94 -11.35
N LEU A 133 13.20 -32.91 -11.34
CA LEU A 133 14.02 -33.94 -11.97
C LEU A 133 13.80 -35.33 -11.35
N LYS A 134 13.63 -35.39 -10.02
CA LYS A 134 13.34 -36.66 -9.33
C LYS A 134 11.99 -37.22 -9.76
N GLN A 135 10.97 -36.38 -9.89
CA GLN A 135 9.65 -36.77 -10.39
C GLN A 135 9.73 -37.27 -11.84
N TYR A 136 10.37 -36.50 -12.72
CA TYR A 136 10.57 -36.87 -14.11
C TYR A 136 11.28 -38.23 -14.26
N ARG A 137 12.38 -38.46 -13.54
CA ARG A 137 13.07 -39.77 -13.52
C ARG A 137 12.18 -40.91 -13.01
N LYS A 138 11.29 -40.63 -12.06
CA LYS A 138 10.33 -41.61 -11.54
C LYS A 138 9.29 -41.96 -12.61
N GLU A 139 8.81 -40.96 -13.34
CA GLU A 139 7.87 -41.12 -14.46
C GLU A 139 8.50 -41.91 -15.60
N GLU A 140 9.72 -41.57 -16.04
CA GLU A 140 10.46 -42.31 -17.06
C GLU A 140 10.61 -43.79 -16.67
N ARG A 141 11.00 -44.08 -15.42
CA ARG A 141 11.10 -45.45 -14.93
C ARG A 141 9.76 -46.19 -14.95
N ALA A 142 8.68 -45.52 -14.55
CA ALA A 142 7.34 -46.11 -14.60
C ALA A 142 6.91 -46.41 -16.04
N ILE A 143 7.22 -45.52 -16.98
CA ILE A 143 6.98 -45.70 -18.42
C ILE A 143 7.75 -46.92 -18.94
N LEU A 144 9.06 -46.99 -18.68
CA LEU A 144 9.89 -48.13 -19.07
C LEU A 144 9.38 -49.45 -18.49
N GLN A 145 8.93 -49.45 -17.24
CA GLN A 145 8.33 -50.65 -16.61
C GLN A 145 7.04 -51.07 -17.31
N LYS A 146 6.17 -50.12 -17.69
CA LYS A 146 4.97 -50.41 -18.47
C LYS A 146 5.30 -51.05 -19.82
N TYR A 147 6.28 -50.51 -20.55
CA TYR A 147 6.73 -51.08 -21.82
C TYR A 147 7.31 -52.49 -21.66
N LYS A 148 8.20 -52.71 -20.68
CA LYS A 148 8.75 -54.05 -20.39
C LYS A 148 7.66 -55.06 -20.00
N ALA A 149 6.67 -54.63 -19.23
CA ALA A 149 5.53 -55.48 -18.89
C ALA A 149 4.71 -55.85 -20.14
N PHE A 150 4.48 -54.89 -21.03
CA PHE A 150 3.82 -55.11 -22.31
C PHE A 150 4.59 -56.09 -23.21
N GLU A 151 5.91 -55.90 -23.37
CA GLU A 151 6.76 -56.80 -24.15
C GLU A 151 6.73 -58.25 -23.62
N ARG A 152 6.79 -58.43 -22.30
CA ARG A 152 6.67 -59.76 -21.67
C ARG A 152 5.35 -60.43 -22.01
N LEU A 153 4.22 -59.75 -21.81
CA LEU A 153 2.90 -60.27 -22.16
C LEU A 153 2.81 -60.64 -23.64
N HIS A 154 3.38 -59.81 -24.51
CA HIS A 154 3.41 -60.09 -25.94
C HIS A 154 4.23 -61.36 -26.26
N SER A 155 5.41 -61.51 -25.64
CA SER A 155 6.25 -62.71 -25.82
C SER A 155 5.56 -63.99 -25.34
N GLU A 156 4.85 -63.94 -24.21
CA GLU A 156 4.12 -65.08 -23.66
C GLU A 156 2.99 -65.55 -24.59
N LEU A 157 2.24 -64.60 -25.18
CA LEU A 157 1.19 -64.92 -26.16
C LEU A 157 1.73 -65.63 -27.41
N HIS A 158 2.88 -65.21 -27.94
CA HIS A 158 3.50 -65.83 -29.12
C HIS A 158 4.05 -67.23 -28.86
N HIS A 159 4.41 -67.56 -27.62
CA HIS A 159 4.87 -68.91 -27.27
C HIS A 159 3.74 -69.93 -27.07
N THR A 160 2.48 -69.48 -26.98
CA THR A 160 1.31 -70.33 -26.73
C THR A 160 0.52 -70.73 -27.99
N LEU A 161 0.92 -70.24 -29.16
CA LEU A 161 0.35 -70.56 -30.48
C LEU A 161 1.26 -71.55 -31.23
#